data_AF-A0AAW0CJA6-F1
#
_entry.id   AF-A0AAW0CJA6-F1
#
_cell.length_a   1.000
_cell.length_b   1.000
_cell.length_c   1.000
_cell.angle_alpha   90.00
_cell.angle_beta   90.00
_cell.angle_gamma   90.00
#
_symmetry.space_group_name_H-M   'P 1'
#
loop_
_entity.id
_entity.type
_entity.pdbx_description
1 polymer ?
#
loop_
_entity_poly.entity_id
_entity_poly.type
_entity_poly.pdbx_seq_one_letter_code
_entity_poly.pdbx_strand_id
1 'polypeptide(L)'
;MKPFFPYSPFKHPLSIEGFQHLSTYLSQNTSQSQDFILFLGDFIYSDLPTVSAPLTREYYASLYRQIYASPDYTPILRNTPWLHMFDDHEIINDFWPGTNASLEMFTEAIQPFLQYQHHANPAPLHEDVFYYTFQRGHASFFVLDTRSYRDQPADLEKGGRGKRTMLGARQLEALRKWIRSEKGWKVVVSGVPMTQNWSGGLDAMDSWAGYLDEREEIFRELWAVGDGIIVSGDRHEHATVKFPPPVGEYPESHTIIEFSTSPLSFFYQPFAREYEDIHDSDVTVHQHWKGVSKFGVFELEKDVARFQLVVDGGVVWSHEHYRANV
;
A
#
# COMPACT_ATOMS: atom_id res chain seq x y z
N MET A 1 -6.00 7.06 -7.42
CA MET A 1 -6.08 8.53 -7.33
C MET A 1 -7.21 8.99 -8.22
N LYS A 2 -7.94 10.04 -7.81
CA LYS A 2 -9.03 10.57 -8.63
C LYS A 2 -8.68 11.95 -9.21
N PRO A 3 -8.55 12.08 -10.54
CA PRO A 3 -8.47 13.39 -11.18
C PRO A 3 -9.69 14.25 -10.84
N PHE A 4 -9.49 15.56 -10.77
CA PHE A 4 -10.53 16.56 -10.51
C PHE A 4 -11.23 16.45 -9.14
N PHE A 5 -10.54 15.84 -8.18
CA PHE A 5 -10.97 15.80 -6.78
C PHE A 5 -10.01 16.61 -5.89
N PRO A 6 -10.51 17.49 -5.00
CA PRO A 6 -11.90 17.94 -4.90
C PRO A 6 -12.30 18.81 -6.11
N TYR A 7 -13.57 18.73 -6.50
CA TYR A 7 -14.10 19.47 -7.67
C TYR A 7 -13.92 20.99 -7.49
N SER A 8 -13.44 21.65 -8.54
CA SER A 8 -13.40 23.10 -8.62
C SER A 8 -13.58 23.57 -10.07
N PRO A 9 -14.50 24.50 -10.35
CA PRO A 9 -14.69 25.02 -11.71
C PRO A 9 -13.48 25.82 -12.23
N PHE A 10 -12.51 26.13 -11.37
CA PHE A 10 -11.30 26.88 -11.69
C PHE A 10 -10.06 25.99 -11.91
N LYS A 11 -10.18 24.67 -11.71
CA LYS A 11 -9.08 23.71 -11.90
C LYS A 11 -9.23 22.98 -13.24
N HIS A 12 -8.10 22.53 -13.79
CA HIS A 12 -8.10 21.66 -14.97
C HIS A 12 -8.86 20.35 -14.68
N PRO A 13 -9.67 19.81 -15.61
CA PRO A 13 -10.44 18.57 -15.38
C PRO A 13 -9.60 17.31 -15.14
N LEU A 14 -8.29 17.36 -15.41
CA LEU A 14 -7.33 16.29 -15.09
C LEU A 14 -6.36 16.69 -13.97
N SER A 15 -6.64 17.77 -13.24
CA SER A 15 -5.79 18.20 -12.15
C SER A 15 -5.80 17.16 -11.02
N ILE A 16 -4.63 16.88 -10.44
CA ILE A 16 -4.41 15.96 -9.34
C ILE A 16 -3.63 16.73 -8.27
N GLU A 17 -4.34 17.13 -7.22
CA GLU A 17 -3.77 17.97 -6.16
C GLU A 17 -2.61 17.27 -5.43
N GLY A 18 -2.70 15.95 -5.25
CA GLY A 18 -1.60 15.16 -4.70
C GLY A 18 -0.29 15.23 -5.48
N PHE A 19 -0.35 15.34 -6.82
CA PHE A 19 0.86 15.53 -7.62
C PHE A 19 1.49 16.90 -7.39
N GLN A 20 0.69 17.94 -7.15
CA GLN A 20 1.20 19.28 -6.85
C GLN A 20 1.94 19.28 -5.51
N HIS A 21 1.36 18.65 -4.49
CA HIS A 21 1.95 18.50 -3.16
C HIS A 21 3.24 17.68 -3.21
N LEU A 22 3.22 16.52 -3.87
CA LEU A 22 4.39 15.65 -4.03
C LEU A 22 5.50 16.36 -4.83
N SER A 23 5.16 17.01 -5.95
CA SER A 23 6.12 17.77 -6.75
C SER A 23 6.79 18.89 -5.95
N THR A 24 6.01 19.62 -5.16
CA THR A 24 6.49 20.69 -4.31
C THR A 24 7.43 20.16 -3.23
N TYR A 25 7.04 19.07 -2.56
CA TYR A 25 7.88 18.42 -1.55
C TYR A 25 9.22 17.98 -2.15
N LEU A 26 9.21 17.29 -3.29
CA LEU A 26 10.44 16.84 -3.97
C LEU A 26 11.30 18.03 -4.42
N SER A 27 10.68 19.12 -4.87
CA SER A 27 11.41 20.32 -5.32
C SER A 27 12.08 21.09 -4.17
N GLN A 28 11.52 21.02 -2.96
CA GLN A 28 12.08 21.65 -1.77
C GLN A 28 13.18 20.79 -1.13
N ASN A 29 13.16 19.47 -1.33
CA ASN A 29 14.08 18.52 -0.71
C ASN A 29 15.09 17.94 -1.72
N THR A 30 15.62 18.78 -2.62
CA THR A 30 16.58 18.36 -3.66
C THR A 30 17.98 18.05 -3.12
N SER A 31 18.27 18.39 -1.87
CA SER A 31 19.51 18.02 -1.18
C SER A 31 19.57 16.54 -0.82
N GLN A 32 18.44 15.83 -0.83
CA GLN A 32 18.36 14.39 -0.63
C GLN A 32 18.23 13.68 -1.99
N SER A 33 18.89 12.53 -2.16
CA SER A 33 18.71 11.72 -3.36
C SER A 33 17.30 11.11 -3.38
N GLN A 34 16.53 11.44 -4.40
CA GLN A 34 15.22 10.84 -4.65
C GLN A 34 15.43 9.54 -5.42
N ASP A 35 15.40 8.42 -4.70
CA ASP A 35 15.71 7.11 -5.30
C ASP A 35 14.55 6.56 -6.13
N PHE A 36 13.33 6.58 -5.57
CA PHE A 36 12.11 6.12 -6.21
C PHE A 36 10.87 6.57 -5.43
N ILE A 37 9.71 6.51 -6.08
CA ILE A 37 8.37 6.58 -5.49
C ILE A 37 7.80 5.16 -5.50
N LEU A 38 7.26 4.72 -4.37
CA LEU A 38 6.56 3.45 -4.26
C LEU A 38 5.06 3.74 -4.19
N PHE A 39 4.30 3.23 -5.16
CA PHE A 39 2.87 3.49 -5.29
C PHE A 39 2.07 2.20 -5.09
N LEU A 40 1.27 2.18 -4.02
CA LEU A 40 0.76 0.96 -3.36
C LEU A 40 -0.60 0.47 -3.90
N GLY A 41 -0.87 0.71 -5.18
CA GLY A 41 -2.18 0.47 -5.78
C GLY A 41 -3.11 1.67 -5.65
N ASP A 42 -4.33 1.52 -6.15
CA ASP A 42 -5.27 2.63 -6.34
C ASP A 42 -4.63 3.76 -7.13
N PHE A 43 -3.93 3.44 -8.22
CA PHE A 43 -3.49 4.44 -9.17
C PHE A 43 -4.70 5.01 -9.89
N ILE A 44 -5.58 4.15 -10.41
CA ILE A 44 -6.88 4.53 -10.99
C ILE A 44 -8.04 4.18 -10.06
N TYR A 45 -9.23 4.76 -10.32
CA TYR A 45 -10.50 4.32 -9.75
C TYR A 45 -11.48 4.00 -10.87
N SER A 46 -11.84 2.73 -11.05
CA SER A 46 -12.74 2.24 -12.12
C SER A 46 -14.24 2.41 -11.81
N ASP A 47 -14.57 2.70 -10.56
CA ASP A 47 -15.89 2.45 -10.00
C ASP A 47 -16.34 3.49 -8.96
N LEU A 48 -15.41 4.27 -8.39
CA LEU A 48 -15.75 5.40 -7.52
C LEU A 48 -15.75 6.75 -8.26
N PRO A 49 -16.72 7.65 -7.94
CA PRO A 49 -17.88 7.42 -7.07
C PRO A 49 -18.98 6.55 -7.70
N THR A 50 -18.94 6.35 -9.01
CA THR A 50 -19.81 5.43 -9.77
C THR A 50 -19.06 4.90 -10.99
N VAL A 51 -19.30 3.66 -11.39
CA VAL A 51 -18.86 3.13 -12.68
C VAL A 51 -19.47 3.96 -13.82
N SER A 52 -18.62 4.65 -14.58
CA SER A 52 -19.07 5.62 -15.59
C SER A 52 -19.20 5.02 -17.00
N ALA A 53 -18.68 3.82 -17.23
CA ALA A 53 -18.71 3.12 -18.51
C ALA A 53 -18.53 1.60 -18.30
N PRO A 54 -18.84 0.76 -19.31
CA PRO A 54 -18.56 -0.68 -19.24
C PRO A 54 -17.09 -1.00 -18.95
N LEU A 55 -16.85 -1.93 -18.03
CA LEU A 55 -15.53 -2.37 -17.53
C LEU A 55 -14.75 -3.18 -18.59
N THR A 56 -14.37 -2.48 -19.66
CA THR A 56 -13.59 -3.01 -20.78
C THR A 56 -12.15 -2.53 -20.69
N ARG A 57 -11.22 -3.22 -21.34
CA ARG A 57 -9.82 -2.81 -21.44
C ARG A 57 -9.62 -1.35 -21.85
N GLU A 58 -10.42 -0.86 -22.81
CA GLU A 58 -10.32 0.54 -23.25
C GLU A 58 -10.79 1.51 -22.17
N TYR A 59 -11.81 1.15 -21.38
CA TYR A 59 -12.22 1.96 -20.24
C TYR A 59 -11.08 2.08 -19.22
N TYR A 60 -10.50 0.97 -18.78
CA TYR A 60 -9.36 0.97 -17.87
C TYR A 60 -8.18 1.76 -18.44
N ALA A 61 -7.81 1.53 -19.71
CA ALA A 61 -6.74 2.29 -20.38
C ALA A 61 -7.02 3.79 -20.40
N SER A 62 -8.28 4.21 -20.57
CA SER A 62 -8.66 5.61 -20.54
C SER A 62 -8.42 6.26 -19.17
N LEU A 63 -8.58 5.51 -18.07
CA LEU A 63 -8.33 6.00 -16.70
C LEU A 63 -6.84 6.24 -16.47
N TYR A 64 -5.99 5.32 -16.91
CA TYR A 64 -4.53 5.52 -16.89
C TYR A 64 -4.13 6.75 -17.71
N ARG A 65 -4.65 6.89 -18.94
CA ARG A 65 -4.36 8.04 -19.80
C ARG A 65 -4.79 9.36 -19.16
N GLN A 66 -5.91 9.41 -18.43
CA GLN A 66 -6.34 10.61 -17.71
C GLN A 66 -5.33 11.05 -16.66
N ILE A 67 -4.78 10.11 -15.88
CA ILE A 67 -3.78 10.41 -14.86
C ILE A 67 -2.46 10.85 -15.48
N TYR A 68 -1.95 10.12 -16.47
CA TYR A 68 -0.69 10.49 -17.14
C TYR A 68 -0.79 11.77 -17.97
N ALA A 69 -1.99 12.14 -18.43
CA ALA A 69 -2.25 13.41 -19.12
C ALA A 69 -2.47 14.58 -18.14
N SER A 70 -2.41 14.36 -16.83
CA SER A 70 -2.55 15.43 -15.85
C SER A 70 -1.48 16.51 -16.06
N PRO A 71 -1.85 17.80 -16.08
CA PRO A 71 -0.88 18.89 -16.12
C PRO A 71 0.00 18.94 -14.86
N ASP A 72 -0.47 18.33 -13.76
CA ASP A 72 0.24 18.28 -12.48
C ASP A 72 1.31 17.19 -12.43
N TYR A 73 1.37 16.29 -13.43
CA TYR A 73 2.45 15.31 -13.54
C TYR A 73 3.72 15.99 -14.04
N THR A 74 4.34 16.78 -13.16
CA THR A 74 5.48 17.67 -13.43
C THR A 74 6.76 16.94 -13.89
N PRO A 75 7.75 17.64 -14.48
CA PRO A 75 9.02 17.03 -14.88
C PRO A 75 9.77 16.29 -13.76
N ILE A 76 9.75 16.80 -12.51
CA ILE A 76 10.41 16.11 -11.39
C ILE A 76 9.73 14.76 -11.09
N LEU A 77 8.40 14.69 -11.16
CA LEU A 77 7.67 13.43 -11.00
C LEU A 77 7.95 12.45 -12.14
N ARG A 78 8.04 12.93 -13.39
CA ARG A 78 8.37 12.11 -14.57
C ARG A 78 9.82 11.59 -14.55
N ASN A 79 10.72 12.33 -13.92
CA ASN A 79 12.13 11.97 -13.82
C ASN A 79 12.46 11.16 -12.56
N THR A 80 11.49 10.97 -11.66
CA THR A 80 11.63 10.08 -10.50
C THR A 80 11.09 8.70 -10.88
N PRO A 81 11.79 7.59 -10.62
CA PRO A 81 11.26 6.26 -10.87
C PRO A 81 10.01 5.98 -10.02
N TRP A 82 8.94 5.45 -10.62
CA TRP A 82 7.77 4.97 -9.89
C TRP A 82 7.75 3.44 -9.94
N LEU A 83 7.69 2.83 -8.77
CA LEU A 83 7.53 1.38 -8.58
C LEU A 83 6.10 1.13 -8.13
N HIS A 84 5.41 0.27 -8.85
CA HIS A 84 3.97 0.09 -8.71
C HIS A 84 3.61 -1.30 -8.21
N MET A 85 2.51 -1.36 -7.49
CA MET A 85 1.61 -2.52 -7.43
C MET A 85 0.19 -2.03 -7.77
N PHE A 86 -0.73 -2.96 -7.99
CA PHE A 86 -2.15 -2.65 -8.12
C PHE A 86 -2.87 -3.05 -6.83
N ASP A 87 -4.02 -2.43 -6.58
CA ASP A 87 -5.00 -2.84 -5.58
C ASP A 87 -6.36 -3.09 -6.26
N ASP A 88 -7.44 -3.14 -5.50
CA ASP A 88 -8.78 -3.43 -6.01
C ASP A 88 -9.28 -2.41 -7.03
N HIS A 89 -9.06 -1.10 -6.85
CA HIS A 89 -9.64 -0.10 -7.76
C HIS A 89 -8.99 -0.02 -9.15
N GLU A 90 -7.88 -0.74 -9.37
CA GLU A 90 -7.43 -1.09 -10.72
C GLU A 90 -8.42 -2.03 -11.46
N ILE A 91 -9.28 -2.70 -10.71
CA ILE A 91 -10.25 -3.71 -11.15
C ILE A 91 -11.67 -3.25 -10.75
N ILE A 92 -12.07 -3.46 -9.49
CA ILE A 92 -13.31 -3.01 -8.86
C ILE A 92 -13.18 -3.12 -7.32
N ASN A 93 -13.86 -2.27 -6.54
CA ASN A 93 -13.86 -2.24 -5.08
C ASN A 93 -13.96 -3.64 -4.46
N ASP A 94 -13.11 -3.92 -3.47
CA ASP A 94 -12.99 -5.18 -2.73
C ASP A 94 -12.78 -6.42 -3.61
N PHE A 95 -12.06 -6.27 -4.74
CA PHE A 95 -11.89 -7.36 -5.69
C PHE A 95 -11.29 -8.63 -5.05
N TRP A 96 -11.90 -9.78 -5.36
CA TRP A 96 -11.34 -11.11 -5.17
C TRP A 96 -11.70 -12.04 -6.35
N PRO A 97 -10.81 -12.96 -6.76
CA PRO A 97 -10.94 -13.77 -7.98
C PRO A 97 -11.83 -15.01 -7.81
N GLY A 98 -13.06 -14.83 -7.31
CA GLY A 98 -13.94 -15.92 -6.87
C GLY A 98 -14.81 -16.62 -7.89
N THR A 99 -15.06 -15.97 -9.02
CA THR A 99 -16.05 -16.37 -10.02
C THR A 99 -15.49 -16.21 -11.43
N ASN A 100 -16.11 -16.86 -12.42
CA ASN A 100 -15.72 -16.64 -13.81
C ASN A 100 -15.88 -15.16 -14.23
N ALA A 101 -16.93 -14.49 -13.76
CA ALA A 101 -17.15 -13.08 -14.05
C ALA A 101 -16.04 -12.18 -13.48
N SER A 102 -15.57 -12.45 -12.26
CA SER A 102 -14.43 -11.70 -11.68
C SER A 102 -13.12 -11.99 -12.41
N LEU A 103 -12.90 -13.21 -12.92
CA LEU A 103 -11.72 -13.55 -13.71
C LEU A 103 -11.73 -12.89 -15.10
N GLU A 104 -12.89 -12.82 -15.75
CA GLU A 104 -13.08 -12.07 -17.00
C GLU A 104 -12.81 -10.58 -16.79
N MET A 105 -13.35 -10.00 -15.71
CA MET A 105 -13.10 -8.60 -15.33
C MET A 105 -11.61 -8.34 -15.07
N PHE A 106 -10.95 -9.22 -14.32
CA PHE A 106 -9.51 -9.13 -14.05
C PHE A 106 -8.70 -9.14 -15.35
N THR A 107 -9.08 -9.98 -16.32
CA THR A 107 -8.42 -10.06 -17.63
C THR A 107 -8.50 -8.74 -18.40
N GLU A 108 -9.63 -8.04 -18.32
CA GLU A 108 -9.79 -6.72 -18.94
C GLU A 108 -9.01 -5.62 -18.20
N ALA A 109 -9.04 -5.65 -16.86
CA ALA A 109 -8.43 -4.67 -15.97
C ALA A 109 -6.90 -4.71 -15.93
N ILE A 110 -6.31 -5.91 -15.94
CA ILE A 110 -4.87 -6.09 -15.73
C ILE A 110 -4.04 -5.69 -16.95
N GLN A 111 -4.63 -5.68 -18.14
CA GLN A 111 -3.91 -5.39 -19.39
C GLN A 111 -3.35 -3.96 -19.44
N PRO A 112 -4.11 -2.91 -19.08
CA PRO A 112 -3.55 -1.57 -18.94
C PRO A 112 -2.49 -1.46 -17.85
N PHE A 113 -2.68 -2.10 -16.69
CA PHE A 113 -1.64 -2.15 -15.64
C PHE A 113 -0.32 -2.73 -16.18
N LEU A 114 -0.40 -3.83 -16.93
CA LEU A 114 0.75 -4.44 -17.60
C LEU A 114 1.47 -3.45 -18.53
N GLN A 115 0.71 -2.72 -19.35
CA GLN A 115 1.24 -1.80 -20.36
C GLN A 115 1.84 -0.52 -19.77
N TYR A 116 1.21 0.03 -18.73
CA TYR A 116 1.58 1.33 -18.19
C TYR A 116 2.54 1.27 -17.01
N GLN A 117 2.54 0.19 -16.22
CA GLN A 117 3.22 0.15 -14.93
C GLN A 117 4.05 -1.11 -14.72
N HIS A 118 3.48 -2.31 -14.86
CA HIS A 118 4.16 -3.56 -14.50
C HIS A 118 5.50 -3.75 -15.23
N HIS A 119 5.55 -3.53 -16.54
CA HIS A 119 6.79 -3.72 -17.31
C HIS A 119 7.90 -2.72 -16.97
N ALA A 120 7.59 -1.64 -16.25
CA ALA A 120 8.58 -0.67 -15.75
C ALA A 120 9.10 -1.04 -14.34
N ASN A 121 8.43 -1.94 -13.64
CA ASN A 121 8.91 -2.46 -12.36
C ASN A 121 10.14 -3.37 -12.54
N PRO A 122 10.88 -3.67 -11.46
CA PRO A 122 11.77 -4.83 -11.42
C PRO A 122 11.06 -6.10 -11.90
N ALA A 123 11.83 -7.01 -12.49
CA ALA A 123 11.27 -8.26 -12.99
C ALA A 123 10.53 -9.02 -11.87
N PRO A 124 9.35 -9.57 -12.15
CA PRO A 124 8.62 -10.39 -11.19
C PRO A 124 9.43 -11.62 -10.81
N LEU A 125 9.15 -12.19 -9.63
CA LEU A 125 9.86 -13.39 -9.17
C LEU A 125 9.67 -14.59 -10.11
N HIS A 126 8.60 -14.58 -10.91
CA HIS A 126 8.30 -15.54 -11.96
C HIS A 126 7.56 -14.87 -13.13
N GLU A 127 7.56 -15.49 -14.32
CA GLU A 127 6.92 -14.91 -15.52
C GLU A 127 5.39 -14.73 -15.41
N ASP A 128 4.75 -15.48 -14.51
CA ASP A 128 3.30 -15.58 -14.37
C ASP A 128 2.75 -14.88 -13.11
N VAL A 129 3.54 -14.02 -12.46
CA VAL A 129 3.16 -13.34 -11.22
C VAL A 129 3.47 -11.85 -11.27
N PHE A 130 2.79 -11.07 -10.41
CA PHE A 130 2.99 -9.61 -10.35
C PHE A 130 3.90 -9.16 -9.20
N TYR A 131 4.06 -9.98 -8.15
CA TYR A 131 4.93 -9.66 -7.02
C TYR A 131 6.41 -9.76 -7.39
N TYR A 132 7.21 -8.86 -6.81
CA TYR A 132 8.63 -8.73 -7.12
C TYR A 132 9.43 -8.27 -5.91
N THR A 133 10.75 -8.34 -6.04
CA THR A 133 11.68 -7.90 -5.00
C THR A 133 12.74 -6.99 -5.59
N PHE A 134 13.23 -6.05 -4.79
CA PHE A 134 14.39 -5.23 -5.16
C PHE A 134 15.16 -4.79 -3.92
N GLN A 135 16.36 -4.25 -4.12
CA GLN A 135 17.21 -3.74 -3.05
C GLN A 135 17.62 -2.31 -3.36
N ARG A 136 17.65 -1.47 -2.33
CA ARG A 136 18.20 -0.11 -2.40
C ARG A 136 18.82 0.28 -1.06
N GLY A 137 20.08 0.70 -1.09
CA GLY A 137 20.80 1.10 0.12
C GLY A 137 20.88 -0.06 1.14
N HIS A 138 20.36 0.17 2.34
CA HIS A 138 20.33 -0.80 3.44
C HIS A 138 19.00 -1.55 3.57
N ALA A 139 18.13 -1.47 2.56
CA ALA A 139 16.81 -2.07 2.57
C ALA A 139 16.60 -3.04 1.39
N SER A 140 15.97 -4.16 1.71
CA SER A 140 15.39 -5.11 0.76
C SER A 140 13.88 -4.95 0.81
N PHE A 141 13.24 -4.93 -0.37
CA PHE A 141 11.81 -4.77 -0.53
C PHE A 141 11.18 -6.03 -1.13
N PHE A 142 10.05 -6.45 -0.58
CA PHE A 142 9.15 -7.42 -1.18
C PHE A 142 7.82 -6.73 -1.48
N VAL A 143 7.51 -6.55 -2.76
CA VAL A 143 6.25 -5.95 -3.21
C VAL A 143 5.25 -7.05 -3.48
N LEU A 144 4.22 -7.10 -2.63
CA LEU A 144 3.19 -8.13 -2.65
C LEU A 144 2.20 -7.92 -3.80
N ASP A 145 1.46 -8.98 -4.08
CA ASP A 145 0.20 -8.99 -4.80
C ASP A 145 -0.89 -9.47 -3.82
N THR A 146 -1.74 -8.55 -3.39
CA THR A 146 -2.80 -8.78 -2.40
C THR A 146 -4.17 -8.99 -3.03
N ARG A 147 -4.27 -9.19 -4.36
CA ARG A 147 -5.57 -9.28 -5.06
C ARG A 147 -5.68 -10.49 -5.98
N SER A 148 -4.62 -10.93 -6.64
CA SER A 148 -4.68 -12.03 -7.62
C SER A 148 -4.97 -13.41 -7.02
N TYR A 149 -4.68 -13.60 -5.74
CA TYR A 149 -4.63 -14.94 -5.13
C TYR A 149 -5.43 -15.08 -3.84
N ARG A 150 -6.05 -13.99 -3.37
CA ARG A 150 -6.78 -13.98 -2.11
C ARG A 150 -8.05 -14.82 -2.20
N ASP A 151 -8.35 -15.52 -1.12
CA ASP A 151 -9.69 -16.08 -0.89
C ASP A 151 -10.70 -14.95 -0.69
N GLN A 152 -12.00 -15.31 -0.71
CA GLN A 152 -13.04 -14.39 -0.27
C GLN A 152 -12.72 -13.85 1.14
N PRO A 153 -12.75 -12.53 1.36
CA PRO A 153 -12.56 -11.95 2.69
C PRO A 153 -13.52 -12.57 3.71
N ALA A 154 -13.07 -12.65 4.96
CA ALA A 154 -13.91 -13.15 6.04
C ALA A 154 -15.17 -12.26 6.22
N ASP A 155 -16.24 -12.83 6.79
CA ASP A 155 -17.35 -12.02 7.27
C ASP A 155 -17.02 -11.47 8.67
N LEU A 156 -17.66 -10.36 9.05
CA LEU A 156 -17.47 -9.73 10.36
C LEU A 156 -17.78 -10.67 11.53
N GLU A 157 -18.68 -11.64 11.34
CA GLU A 157 -19.08 -12.59 12.38
C GLU A 157 -17.99 -13.62 12.70
N LYS A 158 -17.31 -14.14 11.68
CA LYS A 158 -16.20 -15.11 11.83
C LYS A 158 -14.90 -14.43 12.22
N GLY A 159 -14.75 -13.14 11.90
CA GLY A 159 -13.48 -12.42 11.97
C GLY A 159 -12.41 -13.05 11.06
N GLY A 160 -11.19 -12.53 11.09
CA GLY A 160 -10.12 -12.99 10.21
C GLY A 160 -9.50 -14.36 10.49
N ARG A 161 -10.05 -15.13 11.43
CA ARG A 161 -9.54 -16.47 11.77
C ARG A 161 -10.26 -17.54 10.95
N GLY A 162 -9.53 -18.60 10.58
CA GLY A 162 -10.05 -19.72 9.82
C GLY A 162 -9.41 -19.84 8.43
N LYS A 163 -8.13 -20.21 8.37
CA LYS A 163 -7.39 -20.76 7.21
C LYS A 163 -7.82 -20.18 5.84
N ARG A 164 -7.73 -18.86 5.70
CA ARG A 164 -7.85 -18.15 4.42
C ARG A 164 -6.48 -17.64 4.02
N THR A 165 -6.27 -17.48 2.73
CA THR A 165 -5.03 -16.92 2.18
C THR A 165 -5.30 -15.58 1.50
N MET A 166 -4.44 -14.60 1.73
CA MET A 166 -4.34 -13.35 0.98
C MET A 166 -3.39 -13.53 -0.22
N LEU A 167 -2.25 -14.20 0.01
CA LEU A 167 -1.15 -14.26 -0.95
C LEU A 167 -1.19 -15.48 -1.88
N GLY A 168 -1.92 -16.53 -1.50
CA GLY A 168 -1.78 -17.86 -2.06
C GLY A 168 -0.46 -18.53 -1.65
N ALA A 169 -0.44 -19.86 -1.70
CA ALA A 169 0.67 -20.66 -1.17
C ALA A 169 2.04 -20.35 -1.80
N ARG A 170 2.09 -20.05 -3.11
CA ARG A 170 3.34 -19.81 -3.84
C ARG A 170 4.00 -18.50 -3.41
N GLN A 171 3.22 -17.41 -3.33
CA GLN A 171 3.74 -16.12 -2.91
C GLN A 171 4.08 -16.11 -1.43
N LEU A 172 3.26 -16.74 -0.57
CA LEU A 172 3.56 -16.88 0.85
C LEU A 172 4.93 -17.56 1.05
N GLU A 173 5.17 -18.71 0.40
CA GLU A 173 6.47 -19.39 0.53
C GLU A 173 7.63 -18.56 -0.01
N ALA A 174 7.43 -17.84 -1.12
CA ALA A 174 8.44 -16.92 -1.67
C ALA A 174 8.78 -15.81 -0.66
N LEU A 175 7.77 -15.23 0.00
CA LEU A 175 7.95 -14.22 1.04
C LEU A 175 8.72 -14.78 2.24
N ARG A 176 8.34 -15.95 2.77
CA ARG A 176 9.05 -16.56 3.90
C ARG A 176 10.51 -16.82 3.57
N LYS A 177 10.78 -17.36 2.38
CA LYS A 177 12.16 -17.62 1.93
C LYS A 177 12.96 -16.32 1.84
N TRP A 178 12.36 -15.28 1.28
CA TRP A 178 12.96 -13.95 1.15
C TRP A 178 13.27 -13.33 2.52
N ILE A 179 12.32 -13.37 3.47
CA ILE A 179 12.50 -12.86 4.85
C ILE A 179 13.73 -13.52 5.50
N ARG A 180 13.90 -14.83 5.33
CA ARG A 180 15.01 -15.60 5.92
C ARG A 180 16.35 -15.34 5.23
N SER A 181 16.36 -14.98 3.94
CA SER A 181 17.61 -14.84 3.16
C SER A 181 18.14 -13.42 3.11
N GLU A 182 17.26 -12.42 3.14
CA GLU A 182 17.61 -11.03 2.96
C GLU A 182 18.22 -10.37 4.21
N LYS A 183 18.93 -9.27 3.98
CA LYS A 183 19.66 -8.53 5.02
C LYS A 183 19.28 -7.06 5.01
N GLY A 184 19.56 -6.40 6.14
CA GLY A 184 19.16 -5.00 6.33
C GLY A 184 17.68 -4.90 6.69
N TRP A 185 17.09 -3.74 6.41
CA TRP A 185 15.66 -3.54 6.57
C TRP A 185 14.89 -4.47 5.63
N LYS A 186 13.93 -5.22 6.18
CA LYS A 186 13.03 -6.07 5.40
C LYS A 186 11.71 -5.33 5.26
N VAL A 187 11.57 -4.64 4.14
CA VAL A 187 10.39 -3.82 3.85
C VAL A 187 9.38 -4.67 3.09
N VAL A 188 8.31 -5.07 3.76
CA VAL A 188 7.17 -5.75 3.14
C VAL A 188 6.16 -4.69 2.70
N VAL A 189 5.83 -4.70 1.41
CA VAL A 189 4.98 -3.70 0.79
C VAL A 189 3.64 -4.35 0.45
N SER A 190 2.56 -3.88 1.06
CA SER A 190 1.21 -4.43 0.95
C SER A 190 0.26 -3.38 0.36
N GLY A 191 -0.75 -3.79 -0.41
CA GLY A 191 -1.78 -2.85 -0.91
C GLY A 191 -2.67 -2.40 0.24
N VAL A 192 -3.18 -3.39 0.98
CA VAL A 192 -4.04 -3.21 2.15
C VAL A 192 -3.25 -3.29 3.47
N PRO A 193 -3.75 -2.66 4.56
CA PRO A 193 -3.04 -2.64 5.85
C PRO A 193 -3.01 -4.00 6.55
N MET A 194 -1.90 -4.24 7.26
CA MET A 194 -1.66 -5.40 8.12
C MET A 194 -2.29 -5.25 9.51
N THR A 195 -2.48 -4.02 9.98
CA THR A 195 -3.21 -3.75 11.23
C THR A 195 -4.68 -4.14 11.11
N GLN A 196 -5.22 -4.69 12.19
CA GLN A 196 -6.65 -4.96 12.33
C GLN A 196 -7.44 -3.80 12.95
N ASN A 197 -6.79 -2.65 13.21
CA ASN A 197 -7.41 -1.52 13.90
C ASN A 197 -8.44 -0.78 13.05
N TRP A 198 -8.43 -0.89 11.71
CA TRP A 198 -9.59 -0.48 10.89
C TRP A 198 -10.68 -1.55 10.97
N SER A 199 -11.33 -1.63 12.13
CA SER A 199 -12.27 -2.67 12.55
C SER A 199 -13.74 -2.23 12.47
N GLY A 200 -14.02 -0.94 12.44
CA GLY A 200 -15.33 -0.39 12.11
C GLY A 200 -15.52 -0.37 10.60
N GLY A 201 -16.73 -0.60 10.10
CA GLY A 201 -17.02 -0.53 8.66
C GLY A 201 -17.38 -1.87 8.02
N LEU A 202 -18.00 -1.81 6.85
CA LEU A 202 -18.45 -3.01 6.11
C LEU A 202 -17.30 -3.72 5.40
N ASP A 203 -16.20 -3.01 5.16
CA ASP A 203 -14.99 -3.44 4.46
C ASP A 203 -13.85 -3.81 5.43
N ALA A 204 -14.11 -3.84 6.75
CA ALA A 204 -13.11 -4.16 7.78
C ALA A 204 -12.28 -5.41 7.44
N MET A 205 -12.95 -6.42 6.88
CA MET A 205 -12.35 -7.71 6.54
C MET A 205 -11.67 -7.75 5.17
N ASP A 206 -11.76 -6.69 4.36
CA ASP A 206 -11.04 -6.64 3.07
C ASP A 206 -9.52 -6.53 3.27
N SER A 207 -9.08 -5.94 4.37
CA SER A 207 -7.68 -5.89 4.78
C SER A 207 -7.14 -7.22 5.34
N TRP A 208 -5.89 -7.24 5.81
CA TRP A 208 -5.33 -8.40 6.53
C TRP A 208 -6.07 -8.76 7.82
N ALA A 209 -6.94 -7.88 8.33
CA ALA A 209 -7.88 -8.21 9.40
C ALA A 209 -8.81 -9.38 9.05
N GLY A 210 -9.03 -9.66 7.76
CA GLY A 210 -9.76 -10.84 7.26
C GLY A 210 -8.91 -12.12 7.13
N TYR A 211 -7.59 -12.05 7.35
CA TYR A 211 -6.62 -13.11 7.05
C TYR A 211 -5.59 -13.27 8.20
N LEU A 212 -6.07 -13.20 9.44
CA LEU A 212 -5.22 -13.13 10.64
C LEU A 212 -4.31 -14.36 10.84
N ASP A 213 -4.73 -15.53 10.35
CA ASP A 213 -3.88 -16.74 10.41
C ASP A 213 -2.64 -16.61 9.51
N GLU A 214 -2.81 -16.24 8.24
CA GLU A 214 -1.68 -16.03 7.31
C GLU A 214 -0.85 -14.80 7.71
N ARG A 215 -1.48 -13.76 8.25
CA ARG A 215 -0.79 -12.61 8.84
C ARG A 215 0.15 -13.03 9.96
N GLU A 216 -0.33 -13.88 10.87
CA GLU A 216 0.49 -14.39 11.98
C GLU A 216 1.66 -15.25 11.48
N GLU A 217 1.47 -16.03 10.42
CA GLU A 217 2.57 -16.77 9.78
C GLU A 217 3.68 -15.82 9.29
N ILE A 218 3.31 -14.72 8.64
CA ILE A 218 4.27 -13.71 8.16
C ILE A 218 4.95 -13.00 9.32
N PHE A 219 4.19 -12.61 10.35
CA PHE A 219 4.75 -11.95 11.53
C PHE A 219 5.75 -12.83 12.26
N ARG A 220 5.49 -14.15 12.38
CA ARG A 220 6.45 -15.09 12.98
C ARG A 220 7.77 -15.18 12.22
N GLU A 221 7.73 -15.11 10.89
CA GLU A 221 8.96 -15.05 10.08
C GLU A 221 9.73 -13.74 10.31
N LEU A 222 9.03 -12.60 10.35
CA LEU A 222 9.64 -11.29 10.59
C LEU A 222 10.20 -11.17 12.02
N TRP A 223 9.43 -11.57 13.04
CA TRP A 223 9.87 -11.60 14.43
C TRP A 223 11.08 -12.53 14.64
N ALA A 224 11.20 -13.62 13.87
CA ALA A 224 12.35 -14.51 13.97
C ALA A 224 13.67 -13.85 13.53
N VAL A 225 13.62 -12.89 12.60
CA VAL A 225 14.81 -12.28 11.99
C VAL A 225 15.02 -10.81 12.35
N GLY A 226 14.00 -10.12 12.88
CA GLY A 226 14.02 -8.69 13.18
C GLY A 226 14.10 -7.79 11.95
N ASP A 227 14.18 -6.48 12.20
CA ASP A 227 14.31 -5.42 11.19
C ASP A 227 13.15 -5.35 10.17
N GLY A 228 11.93 -5.77 10.58
CA GLY A 228 10.74 -5.77 9.73
C GLY A 228 10.04 -4.41 9.70
N ILE A 229 9.87 -3.85 8.50
CA ILE A 229 9.04 -2.66 8.25
C ILE A 229 7.94 -3.07 7.27
N ILE A 230 6.72 -2.61 7.52
CA ILE A 230 5.58 -2.78 6.62
C ILE A 230 5.17 -1.40 6.08
N VAL A 231 4.86 -1.32 4.79
CA VAL A 231 4.31 -0.11 4.16
C VAL A 231 3.04 -0.50 3.43
N SER A 232 1.95 0.24 3.65
CA SER A 232 0.62 -0.10 3.15
C SER A 232 -0.22 1.14 2.80
N GLY A 233 -1.36 0.94 2.13
CA GLY A 233 -2.23 1.99 1.60
C GLY A 233 -3.72 1.76 1.91
N ASP A 234 -4.56 1.90 0.88
CA ASP A 234 -6.00 1.56 0.87
C ASP A 234 -6.94 2.47 1.70
N ARG A 235 -6.76 2.57 3.02
CA ARG A 235 -7.78 3.09 3.96
C ARG A 235 -8.11 4.60 3.95
N HIS A 236 -7.55 5.37 3.02
CA HIS A 236 -7.69 6.83 2.91
C HIS A 236 -7.34 7.63 4.18
N GLU A 237 -6.56 7.01 5.06
CA GLU A 237 -6.05 7.55 6.31
C GLU A 237 -4.56 7.19 6.47
N HIS A 238 -3.93 7.77 7.49
CA HIS A 238 -2.64 7.31 7.96
C HIS A 238 -2.75 6.66 9.33
N ALA A 239 -2.09 5.52 9.49
CA ALA A 239 -1.78 4.95 10.79
C ALA A 239 -0.35 4.40 10.80
N THR A 240 0.36 4.66 11.90
CA THR A 240 1.60 3.96 12.24
C THR A 240 1.30 3.03 13.40
N VAL A 241 1.54 1.73 13.21
CA VAL A 241 1.18 0.67 14.16
C VAL A 241 2.39 -0.21 14.42
N LYS A 242 2.58 -0.61 15.68
CA LYS A 242 3.59 -1.60 16.08
C LYS A 242 2.94 -2.95 16.30
N PHE A 243 3.65 -4.00 15.92
CA PHE A 243 3.30 -5.40 16.22
C PHE A 243 4.41 -6.02 17.08
N PRO A 244 4.32 -5.89 18.41
CA PRO A 244 5.22 -6.57 19.33
C PRO A 244 5.12 -8.08 19.15
N PRO A 245 6.24 -8.83 19.31
CA PRO A 245 6.17 -10.28 19.30
C PRO A 245 5.38 -10.82 20.50
N PRO A 246 4.89 -12.08 20.44
CA PRO A 246 4.34 -12.75 21.61
C PRO A 246 5.34 -12.81 22.75
N VAL A 247 4.87 -12.51 23.96
CA VAL A 247 5.71 -12.38 25.15
C VAL A 247 6.55 -13.64 25.37
N GLY A 248 7.87 -13.46 25.35
CA GLY A 248 8.85 -14.53 25.62
C GLY A 248 9.18 -15.44 24.44
N GLU A 249 8.59 -15.23 23.25
CA GLU A 249 8.94 -16.02 22.05
C GLU A 249 10.10 -15.40 21.25
N TYR A 250 10.15 -14.07 21.15
CA TYR A 250 11.18 -13.33 20.40
C TYR A 250 11.63 -12.07 21.17
N PRO A 251 12.79 -11.48 20.84
CA PRO A 251 13.21 -10.21 21.45
C PRO A 251 12.21 -9.09 21.16
N GLU A 252 11.85 -8.27 22.16
CA GLU A 252 11.00 -7.08 21.98
C GLU A 252 11.56 -6.10 20.92
N SER A 253 12.88 -6.07 20.75
CA SER A 253 13.55 -5.28 19.71
C SER A 253 13.23 -5.74 18.28
N HIS A 254 12.62 -6.92 18.10
CA HIS A 254 12.14 -7.43 16.82
C HIS A 254 10.70 -6.98 16.50
N THR A 255 10.13 -6.06 17.29
CA THR A 255 8.84 -5.43 17.00
C THR A 255 8.78 -4.93 15.55
N ILE A 256 7.77 -5.37 14.82
CA ILE A 256 7.50 -4.91 13.45
C ILE A 256 6.80 -3.55 13.54
N ILE A 257 7.06 -2.66 12.59
CA ILE A 257 6.35 -1.39 12.47
C ILE A 257 5.72 -1.26 11.07
N GLU A 258 4.43 -0.92 11.02
CA GLU A 258 3.69 -0.59 9.81
C GLU A 258 3.48 0.91 9.70
N PHE A 259 3.66 1.44 8.48
CA PHE A 259 3.23 2.77 8.08
C PHE A 259 2.21 2.64 6.95
N SER A 260 0.94 2.70 7.30
CA SER A 260 -0.16 2.70 6.34
C SER A 260 -0.49 4.14 5.99
N THR A 261 -0.38 4.55 4.71
CA THR A 261 -0.59 5.94 4.29
C THR A 261 -1.28 6.03 2.92
N SER A 262 -2.51 6.53 2.91
CA SER A 262 -3.24 6.86 1.69
C SER A 262 -4.26 7.97 1.98
N PRO A 263 -4.81 8.67 0.98
CA PRO A 263 -4.51 8.58 -0.44
C PRO A 263 -3.55 9.68 -0.89
N LEU A 264 -2.79 9.46 -1.99
CA LEU A 264 -2.03 10.57 -2.60
C LEU A 264 -2.97 11.68 -3.07
N SER A 265 -4.13 11.35 -3.64
CA SER A 265 -5.14 12.32 -4.07
C SER A 265 -6.52 11.68 -4.16
N PHE A 266 -7.30 11.73 -3.07
CA PHE A 266 -8.73 11.42 -3.06
C PHE A 266 -9.42 11.91 -1.79
N PHE A 267 -10.64 11.44 -1.48
CA PHE A 267 -11.34 11.82 -0.26
C PHE A 267 -10.67 11.22 0.97
N TYR A 268 -10.88 11.83 2.12
CA TYR A 268 -10.76 11.17 3.42
C TYR A 268 -12.17 10.92 3.97
N GLN A 269 -12.36 9.89 4.79
CA GLN A 269 -13.65 9.63 5.42
C GLN A 269 -13.95 10.69 6.49
N PRO A 270 -14.98 11.55 6.36
CA PRO A 270 -15.16 12.69 7.26
C PRO A 270 -16.07 12.42 8.47
N PHE A 271 -16.84 11.32 8.49
CA PHE A 271 -17.94 11.12 9.44
C PHE A 271 -17.90 9.81 10.24
N ALA A 272 -17.50 8.70 9.63
CA ALA A 272 -17.29 7.43 10.33
C ALA A 272 -15.79 7.28 10.60
N ARG A 273 -15.42 6.97 11.84
CA ARG A 273 -14.08 6.50 12.14
C ARG A 273 -14.13 4.99 12.19
N GLU A 274 -13.55 4.39 11.18
CA GLU A 274 -13.42 2.94 11.07
C GLU A 274 -12.21 2.43 11.88
N TYR A 275 -11.33 3.34 12.32
CA TYR A 275 -10.17 3.04 13.14
C TYR A 275 -10.47 3.00 14.64
N GLU A 276 -10.27 1.85 15.27
CA GLU A 276 -10.37 1.63 16.72
C GLU A 276 -9.08 0.97 17.26
N ASP A 277 -8.42 1.65 18.20
CA ASP A 277 -7.22 1.15 18.90
C ASP A 277 -7.62 0.28 20.09
N ILE A 278 -8.16 -0.91 19.81
CA ILE A 278 -8.72 -1.84 20.80
C ILE A 278 -8.02 -3.20 20.85
N HIS A 279 -7.01 -3.41 20.01
CA HIS A 279 -6.32 -4.69 19.87
C HIS A 279 -4.92 -4.64 20.50
N ASP A 280 -4.71 -5.44 21.55
CA ASP A 280 -3.42 -5.48 22.27
C ASP A 280 -2.22 -5.90 21.38
N SER A 281 -2.48 -6.60 20.27
CA SER A 281 -1.46 -7.04 19.32
C SER A 281 -1.07 -5.99 18.28
N ASP A 282 -1.86 -4.93 18.13
CA ASP A 282 -1.76 -3.93 17.06
C ASP A 282 -1.71 -2.54 17.71
N VAL A 283 -0.53 -2.17 18.21
CA VAL A 283 -0.35 -1.00 19.09
C VAL A 283 -0.19 0.27 18.27
N THR A 284 -1.18 1.18 18.34
CA THR A 284 -1.14 2.45 17.62
C THR A 284 -0.04 3.37 18.14
N VAL A 285 0.83 3.83 17.23
CA VAL A 285 1.85 4.85 17.51
C VAL A 285 1.33 6.23 17.12
N HIS A 286 0.71 6.35 15.94
CA HIS A 286 0.16 7.60 15.44
C HIS A 286 -0.99 7.32 14.47
N GLN A 287 -1.99 8.20 14.44
CA GLN A 287 -3.11 8.14 13.51
C GLN A 287 -3.42 9.55 12.98
N HIS A 288 -3.72 9.64 11.69
CA HIS A 288 -4.14 10.87 11.03
C HIS A 288 -5.14 10.59 9.91
N TRP A 289 -6.39 11.00 10.09
CA TRP A 289 -7.45 10.76 9.10
C TRP A 289 -7.65 11.91 8.10
N LYS A 290 -7.45 13.16 8.52
CA LYS A 290 -7.78 14.35 7.71
C LYS A 290 -6.86 14.53 6.49
N GLY A 291 -7.34 15.31 5.53
CA GLY A 291 -6.58 15.75 4.36
C GLY A 291 -6.86 14.91 3.12
N VAL A 292 -6.86 15.57 1.97
CA VAL A 292 -7.19 14.96 0.67
C VAL A 292 -5.96 14.42 -0.07
N SER A 293 -4.77 14.77 0.43
CA SER A 293 -3.49 14.24 -0.01
C SER A 293 -2.63 13.86 1.18
N LYS A 294 -2.14 12.62 1.18
CA LYS A 294 -1.26 12.05 2.19
C LYS A 294 -0.22 11.15 1.53
N PHE A 295 1.04 11.31 1.91
CA PHE A 295 2.11 10.39 1.51
C PHE A 295 3.21 10.32 2.57
N GLY A 296 3.85 9.16 2.63
CA GLY A 296 4.98 8.90 3.50
C GLY A 296 6.30 9.16 2.79
N VAL A 297 7.29 9.67 3.52
CA VAL A 297 8.66 9.87 3.02
C VAL A 297 9.62 9.12 3.92
N PHE A 298 10.42 8.24 3.33
CA PHE A 298 11.36 7.39 4.04
C PHE A 298 12.81 7.75 3.74
N GLU A 299 13.62 7.76 4.79
CA GLU A 299 15.08 7.70 4.71
C GLU A 299 15.55 6.46 5.46
N LEU A 300 16.10 5.48 4.74
CA LEU A 300 16.50 4.18 5.30
C LEU A 300 18.02 4.11 5.39
N GLU A 301 18.56 4.57 6.50
CA GLU A 301 19.97 4.40 6.84
C GLU A 301 20.24 3.00 7.39
N LYS A 302 21.51 2.67 7.61
CA LYS A 302 21.93 1.35 8.07
C LYS A 302 21.24 0.90 9.35
N ASP A 303 21.06 1.82 10.29
CA ASP A 303 20.70 1.54 11.68
C ASP A 303 19.41 2.29 12.12
N VAL A 304 18.93 3.23 11.31
CA VAL A 304 17.71 4.02 11.57
C VAL A 304 16.88 4.18 10.29
N ALA A 305 15.58 3.96 10.42
CA ALA A 305 14.57 4.27 9.41
C ALA A 305 13.81 5.51 9.87
N ARG A 306 13.94 6.61 9.12
CA ARG A 306 13.20 7.85 9.37
C ARG A 306 12.00 7.91 8.46
N PHE A 307 10.88 8.33 9.03
CA PHE A 307 9.63 8.51 8.34
C PHE A 307 9.10 9.93 8.57
N GLN A 308 8.56 10.55 7.52
CA GLN A 308 7.76 11.75 7.61
C GLN A 308 6.39 11.51 6.98
N LEU A 309 5.34 11.97 7.66
CA LEU A 309 4.00 12.06 7.10
C LEU A 309 3.79 13.47 6.53
N VAL A 310 3.51 13.54 5.23
CA VAL A 310 3.10 14.78 4.56
C VAL A 310 1.60 14.74 4.32
N VAL A 311 0.89 15.78 4.74
CA VAL A 311 -0.56 15.96 4.54
C VAL A 311 -0.81 17.31 3.91
N ASP A 312 -1.53 17.31 2.78
CA ASP A 312 -1.88 18.51 2.00
C ASP A 312 -0.67 19.46 1.78
N GLY A 313 0.50 18.86 1.52
CA GLY A 313 1.75 19.56 1.22
C GLY A 313 2.63 19.93 2.42
N GLY A 314 2.18 19.71 3.66
CA GLY A 314 2.95 19.99 4.87
C GLY A 314 3.38 18.72 5.62
N VAL A 315 4.60 18.69 6.14
CA VAL A 315 5.02 17.65 7.10
C VAL A 315 4.26 17.86 8.41
N VAL A 316 3.44 16.89 8.82
CA VAL A 316 2.62 16.98 10.04
C VAL A 316 3.11 16.07 11.17
N TRP A 317 3.90 15.04 10.85
CA TRP A 317 4.42 14.09 11.82
C TRP A 317 5.71 13.44 11.31
N SER A 318 6.56 12.97 12.22
CA SER A 318 7.79 12.26 11.90
C SER A 318 8.09 11.19 12.95
N HIS A 319 8.77 10.14 12.53
CA HIS A 319 9.14 9.00 13.37
C HIS A 319 10.53 8.48 13.03
N GLU A 320 11.24 7.99 14.03
CA GLU A 320 12.48 7.25 13.83
C GLU A 320 12.31 5.85 14.43
N HIS A 321 12.58 4.84 13.62
CA HIS A 321 12.60 3.44 14.03
C HIS A 321 14.03 2.91 13.94
N TYR A 322 14.51 2.35 15.05
CA TYR A 322 15.90 1.90 15.19
C TYR A 322 15.98 0.38 15.04
N ARG A 323 17.06 -0.12 14.43
CA ARG A 323 17.28 -1.56 14.30
C ARG A 323 17.47 -2.24 15.63
N ALA A 324 17.15 -3.53 15.67
CA ALA A 324 17.14 -4.32 16.89
C ALA A 324 18.49 -4.44 17.62
N ASN A 325 19.60 -4.14 16.94
CA ASN A 325 20.97 -4.34 17.42
C ASN A 325 21.74 -3.02 17.64
N VAL A 326 21.04 -1.89 17.80
CA VAL A 326 21.60 -0.56 18.05
C VAL A 326 21.52 -0.19 19.52
#